data_AF-X1B602-F1
#
_entry.id   AF-X1B602-F1
#
_cell.length_a   1.000
_cell.length_b   1.000
_cell.length_c   1.000
_cell.angle_alpha   90.00
_cell.angle_beta   90.00
_cell.angle_gamma   90.00
#
_symmetry.space_group_name_H-M   'P 1'
#
loop_
_entity.id
_entity.type
_entity.pdbx_description
1 polymer ?
#
loop_
_entity_poly.entity_id
_entity_poly.type
_entity_poly.pdbx_seq_one_letter_code
_entity_poly.pdbx_strand_id
1 'polypeptide(L)'
;SDFIRTGQNHALIELYIQTHENLIGIRRTVLRGKAPFFEIKQNNEKEFEKINSLEIRELVKSLNYNPDNQFSFVSQGKIDALKDMKPEELCIFLEEGVGLKGLRHEILEQKTQVFNLQEKLKALKTEQNSWNFELKLLEPKLKRLEDKRILLKDKKSLIDELLWANREKIEKEIYILEENIKKIAIIINDLQKQLEDFTTQINEITEKIEKIEKNSEKLSENIGKIKGRISELEKIILQWKIKQQRIKVRLEELEQNKNKLKGKLDNNKAKGNKIS
;
A
#
# COMPACT_ATOMS: atom_id res chain seq x y z
N SER A 1 -3.05 77.10 -53.06
CA SER A 1 -2.84 78.56 -53.05
C SER A 1 -3.26 79.23 -54.35
N ASP A 2 -4.08 78.55 -55.17
CA ASP A 2 -4.37 78.93 -56.56
C ASP A 2 -5.73 79.62 -56.76
N PHE A 3 -6.45 79.90 -55.67
CA PHE A 3 -7.77 80.56 -55.70
C PHE A 3 -7.67 82.09 -55.78
N ILE A 4 -6.47 82.65 -55.63
CA ILE A 4 -6.23 84.09 -55.65
C ILE A 4 -5.50 84.41 -56.96
N ARG A 5 -6.12 85.22 -57.82
CA ARG A 5 -5.50 85.66 -59.08
C ARG A 5 -4.20 86.42 -58.81
N THR A 6 -3.26 86.34 -59.74
CA THR A 6 -1.95 87.01 -59.66
C THR A 6 -2.12 88.50 -59.39
N GLY A 7 -1.60 88.98 -58.24
CA GLY A 7 -1.65 90.38 -57.82
C GLY A 7 -2.63 90.70 -56.68
N GLN A 8 -3.48 89.75 -56.25
CA GLN A 8 -4.37 89.95 -55.09
C GLN A 8 -3.84 89.23 -53.83
N ASN A 9 -4.18 89.78 -52.66
CA ASN A 9 -3.75 89.24 -51.35
C ASN A 9 -4.86 88.44 -50.64
N HIS A 10 -6.10 88.56 -51.10
CA HIS A 10 -7.26 87.89 -50.54
C HIS A 10 -8.31 87.57 -51.61
N ALA A 11 -9.12 86.54 -51.37
CA ALA A 11 -10.33 86.24 -52.11
C ALA A 11 -11.50 86.08 -51.14
N LEU A 12 -12.67 86.59 -51.53
CA LEU A 12 -13.90 86.56 -50.75
C LEU A 12 -15.01 85.93 -51.58
N ILE A 13 -15.78 85.03 -50.97
CA ILE A 13 -17.01 84.50 -51.55
C ILE A 13 -18.14 84.70 -50.54
N GLU A 14 -19.21 85.34 -50.99
CA GLU A 14 -20.45 85.52 -50.23
C GLU A 14 -21.57 84.72 -50.88
N LEU A 15 -22.33 84.00 -50.07
CA LEU A 15 -23.46 83.19 -50.48
C LEU A 15 -24.65 83.55 -49.59
N TYR A 16 -25.74 84.00 -50.18
CA TYR A 16 -26.99 84.25 -49.48
C TYR A 16 -27.96 83.11 -49.75
N ILE A 17 -28.34 82.38 -48.71
CA ILE A 17 -29.33 81.30 -48.77
C ILE A 17 -30.62 81.83 -48.17
N GLN A 18 -31.68 81.84 -48.96
CA GLN A 18 -33.03 82.17 -48.50
C GLN A 18 -33.78 80.87 -48.16
N THR A 19 -34.08 80.66 -46.89
CA THR A 19 -35.07 79.67 -46.44
C THR A 19 -36.43 80.36 -46.28
N HIS A 20 -37.52 79.60 -46.12
CA HIS A 20 -38.89 80.13 -46.14
C HIS A 20 -39.15 81.30 -45.17
N GLU A 21 -38.40 81.43 -44.08
CA GLU A 21 -38.54 82.52 -43.11
C GLU A 21 -37.25 83.30 -42.82
N ASN A 22 -36.08 82.85 -43.30
CA ASN A 22 -34.77 83.44 -42.94
C ASN A 22 -33.82 83.63 -44.12
N LEU A 23 -33.12 84.77 -44.16
CA LEU A 23 -32.00 85.02 -45.06
C LEU A 23 -30.68 84.85 -44.32
N ILE A 24 -29.91 83.84 -44.71
CA ILE A 24 -28.62 83.50 -44.10
C ILE A 24 -27.52 83.87 -45.08
N GLY A 25 -26.65 84.81 -44.70
CA GLY A 25 -25.44 85.13 -45.44
C GLY A 25 -24.26 84.34 -44.91
N ILE A 26 -23.62 83.53 -45.75
CA ILE A 26 -22.37 82.83 -45.42
C ILE A 26 -21.25 83.43 -46.26
N ARG A 27 -20.18 83.83 -45.59
CA ARG A 27 -19.00 84.41 -46.22
C ARG A 27 -17.78 83.55 -45.92
N ARG A 28 -17.01 83.22 -46.95
CA ARG A 28 -15.72 82.53 -46.83
C ARG A 28 -14.61 83.44 -47.31
N THR A 29 -13.63 83.66 -46.45
CA THR A 29 -12.47 84.51 -46.75
C THR A 29 -11.21 83.66 -46.82
N VAL A 30 -10.48 83.78 -47.93
CA VAL A 30 -9.20 83.10 -48.15
C VAL A 30 -8.11 84.15 -48.26
N LEU A 31 -7.16 84.15 -47.31
CA LEU A 31 -6.01 85.04 -47.29
C LEU A 31 -4.75 84.28 -47.73
N ARG A 32 -3.88 84.92 -48.52
CA ARG A 32 -2.62 84.30 -48.95
C ARG A 32 -1.74 83.97 -47.74
N GLY A 33 -1.42 82.69 -47.54
CA GLY A 33 -0.57 82.22 -46.44
C GLY A 33 -1.25 82.06 -45.08
N LYS A 34 -2.58 82.27 -44.97
CA LYS A 34 -3.35 81.99 -43.74
C LYS A 34 -4.44 80.95 -44.00
N ALA A 35 -4.88 80.29 -42.92
CA ALA A 35 -6.01 79.37 -42.99
C ALA A 35 -7.30 80.13 -43.36
N PRO A 36 -8.17 79.56 -44.20
CA PRO A 36 -9.45 80.16 -44.54
C PRO A 36 -10.37 80.19 -43.31
N PHE A 37 -11.13 81.26 -43.15
CA PHE A 37 -12.14 81.39 -42.10
C PHE A 37 -13.50 81.73 -42.70
N PHE A 38 -14.53 81.52 -41.90
CA PHE A 38 -15.90 81.73 -42.29
C PHE A 38 -16.57 82.76 -41.39
N GLU A 39 -17.50 83.50 -41.96
CA GLU A 39 -18.32 84.48 -41.25
C GLU A 39 -19.80 84.26 -41.62
N ILE A 40 -20.72 84.44 -40.68
CA ILE A 40 -22.16 84.32 -40.92
C ILE A 40 -22.86 85.66 -40.67
N LYS A 41 -24.03 85.81 -41.29
CA LYS A 41 -24.99 86.86 -41.02
C LYS A 41 -26.39 86.25 -40.96
N GLN A 42 -27.09 86.40 -39.84
CA GLN A 42 -28.50 86.03 -39.70
C GLN A 42 -29.41 87.26 -39.76
N ASN A 43 -30.71 87.05 -40.00
CA ASN A 43 -31.75 88.03 -40.39
C ASN A 43 -31.86 89.33 -39.55
N ASN A 44 -31.15 89.47 -38.43
CA ASN A 44 -31.17 90.64 -37.54
C ASN A 44 -29.81 91.29 -37.27
N GLU A 45 -28.71 90.81 -37.87
CA GLU A 45 -27.36 91.34 -37.63
C GLU A 45 -26.91 92.26 -38.79
N LYS A 46 -26.27 93.38 -38.47
CA LYS A 46 -25.74 94.32 -39.48
C LYS A 46 -24.38 93.90 -40.01
N GLU A 47 -23.59 93.17 -39.21
CA GLU A 47 -22.22 92.77 -39.51
C GLU A 47 -22.07 91.25 -39.54
N PHE A 48 -20.99 90.76 -40.17
CA PHE A 48 -20.68 89.34 -40.27
C PHE A 48 -19.84 88.89 -39.08
N GLU A 49 -20.28 87.85 -38.37
CA GLU A 49 -19.56 87.30 -37.22
C GLU A 49 -18.72 86.08 -37.60
N LYS A 50 -17.50 85.98 -37.05
CA LYS A 50 -16.60 84.84 -37.30
C LYS A 50 -17.07 83.60 -36.57
N ILE A 51 -17.24 82.52 -37.32
CA ILE A 51 -17.77 81.25 -36.81
C ILE A 51 -16.80 80.09 -37.03
N ASN A 52 -16.87 79.10 -36.13
CA ASN A 52 -16.13 77.86 -36.25
C ASN A 52 -16.67 76.98 -37.40
N SER A 53 -15.76 76.30 -38.09
CA SER A 53 -16.06 75.34 -39.16
C SER A 53 -17.07 74.23 -38.79
N LEU A 54 -17.16 73.85 -37.51
CA LEU A 54 -18.11 72.83 -37.01
C LEU A 54 -19.56 73.34 -37.02
N GLU A 55 -19.77 74.56 -36.51
CA GLU A 55 -21.10 75.20 -36.45
C GLU A 55 -21.67 75.44 -37.85
N ILE A 56 -20.81 75.73 -38.84
CA ILE A 56 -21.23 75.86 -40.24
C ILE A 56 -21.60 74.50 -40.82
N ARG A 57 -20.89 73.41 -40.48
CA ARG A 57 -21.28 72.07 -40.93
C ARG A 57 -22.62 71.65 -40.33
N GLU A 58 -22.87 71.99 -39.06
CA GLU A 58 -24.15 71.73 -38.41
C GLU A 58 -25.28 72.56 -39.03
N LEU A 59 -25.04 73.84 -39.32
CA LEU A 59 -26.00 74.69 -40.03
C LEU A 59 -26.31 74.15 -41.42
N VAL A 60 -25.30 73.79 -42.20
CA VAL A 60 -25.47 73.22 -43.55
C VAL A 60 -26.21 71.88 -43.48
N LYS A 61 -25.92 71.05 -42.48
CA LYS A 61 -26.65 69.80 -42.20
C LYS A 61 -28.11 70.06 -41.81
N SER A 62 -28.39 71.12 -41.05
CA SER A 62 -29.76 71.52 -40.68
C SER A 62 -30.58 71.98 -41.90
N LEU A 63 -29.92 72.56 -42.90
CA LEU A 63 -30.52 72.92 -44.20
C LEU A 63 -30.65 71.70 -45.13
N ASN A 64 -30.35 70.50 -44.65
CA ASN A 64 -30.39 69.23 -45.38
C ASN A 64 -29.47 69.18 -46.61
N TYR A 65 -28.44 70.04 -46.66
CA TYR A 65 -27.38 69.95 -47.65
C TYR A 65 -26.23 69.14 -47.05
N ASN A 66 -25.75 68.14 -47.79
CA ASN A 66 -24.53 67.43 -47.43
C ASN A 66 -23.42 67.88 -48.40
N PRO A 67 -22.54 68.82 -48.00
CA PRO A 67 -21.49 69.33 -48.87
C PRO A 67 -20.44 68.25 -49.21
N ASP A 68 -20.38 67.20 -48.40
CA ASP A 68 -19.51 66.04 -48.60
C ASP A 68 -20.21 64.94 -49.44
N ASN A 69 -21.50 65.11 -49.79
CA ASN A 69 -22.17 64.21 -50.71
C ASN A 69 -21.65 64.46 -52.13
N GLN A 70 -20.99 63.44 -52.69
CA GLN A 70 -20.39 63.48 -54.01
C GLN A 70 -21.42 63.74 -55.14
N PHE A 71 -22.71 63.47 -54.92
CA PHE A 71 -23.78 63.80 -55.86
C PHE A 71 -24.20 65.27 -55.83
N SER A 72 -23.86 66.04 -54.79
CA SER A 72 -24.22 67.46 -54.70
C SER A 72 -23.35 68.34 -55.60
N PHE A 73 -22.12 67.91 -55.89
CA PHE A 73 -21.18 68.62 -56.76
C PHE A 73 -20.43 67.64 -57.67
N VAL A 74 -20.97 67.40 -58.87
CA VAL A 74 -20.33 66.55 -59.88
C VAL A 74 -19.62 67.44 -60.90
N SER A 75 -18.29 67.34 -60.99
CA SER A 75 -17.52 68.00 -62.05
C SER A 75 -17.74 67.29 -63.39
N GLN A 76 -17.71 68.03 -64.51
CA GLN A 76 -18.04 67.49 -65.83
C GLN A 76 -17.22 66.23 -66.20
N GLY A 77 -15.93 66.18 -65.87
CA GLY A 77 -15.09 65.00 -66.11
C GLY A 77 -15.35 63.79 -65.19
N LYS A 78 -16.06 63.97 -64.05
CA LYS A 78 -16.47 62.86 -63.18
C LYS A 78 -17.69 62.10 -63.71
N ILE A 79 -18.49 62.71 -64.59
CA ILE A 79 -19.66 62.07 -65.19
C ILE A 79 -19.22 61.00 -66.20
N ASP A 80 -18.20 61.31 -67.01
CA ASP A 80 -17.62 60.35 -67.95
C ASP A 80 -16.95 59.19 -67.19
N ALA A 81 -16.25 59.48 -66.08
CA ALA A 81 -15.67 58.45 -65.22
C ALA A 81 -16.71 57.52 -64.59
N LEU A 82 -17.91 58.02 -64.23
CA LEU A 82 -18.98 57.20 -63.67
C LEU A 82 -19.53 56.17 -64.66
N LYS A 83 -19.48 56.48 -65.96
CA LYS A 83 -19.96 55.59 -67.02
C LYS A 83 -19.04 54.38 -67.22
N ASP A 84 -17.75 54.54 -66.95
CA ASP A 84 -16.73 53.52 -67.15
C ASP A 84 -16.36 52.74 -65.87
N MET A 85 -16.99 53.05 -64.73
CA MET A 85 -16.76 52.36 -63.45
C MET A 85 -17.31 50.92 -63.45
N LYS A 86 -16.62 50.03 -62.72
CA LYS A 86 -17.12 48.67 -62.48
C LYS A 86 -18.35 48.70 -61.56
N PRO A 87 -19.28 47.73 -61.69
CA PRO A 87 -20.48 47.68 -60.85
C PRO A 87 -20.20 47.69 -59.33
N GLU A 88 -19.12 47.08 -58.87
CA GLU A 88 -18.73 47.05 -57.45
C GLU A 88 -18.33 48.44 -56.93
N GLU A 89 -17.56 49.18 -57.72
CA GLU A 89 -17.12 50.54 -57.41
C GLU A 89 -18.29 51.53 -57.50
N LEU A 90 -19.20 51.31 -58.46
CA LEU A 90 -20.44 52.08 -58.59
C LEU A 90 -21.38 51.87 -57.40
N CYS A 91 -21.46 50.65 -56.85
CA CYS A 91 -22.19 50.38 -55.61
C CYS A 91 -21.57 51.10 -54.41
N ILE A 92 -20.24 51.09 -54.27
CA ILE A 92 -19.55 51.83 -53.20
C ILE A 92 -19.82 53.33 -53.33
N PHE A 93 -19.76 53.86 -54.56
CA PHE A 93 -20.03 55.25 -54.86
C PHE A 93 -21.48 55.66 -54.52
N LEU A 94 -22.46 54.82 -54.89
CA LEU A 94 -23.86 55.02 -54.52
C LEU A 94 -24.05 54.94 -53.00
N GLU A 95 -23.43 53.97 -52.34
CA GLU A 95 -23.50 53.81 -50.89
C GLU A 95 -22.87 54.99 -50.14
N GLU A 96 -21.81 55.58 -50.68
CA GLU A 96 -21.20 56.80 -50.15
C GLU A 96 -22.12 58.01 -50.31
N GLY A 97 -22.71 58.19 -51.49
CA GLY A 97 -23.57 59.36 -51.72
C GLY A 97 -24.99 59.24 -51.15
N VAL A 98 -25.48 58.03 -50.85
CA VAL A 98 -26.72 57.79 -50.09
C VAL A 98 -26.45 57.72 -48.58
N GLY A 99 -25.19 57.55 -48.15
CA GLY A 99 -24.81 57.46 -46.73
C GLY A 99 -24.97 56.08 -46.09
N LEU A 100 -25.14 55.02 -46.89
CA LEU A 100 -25.30 53.64 -46.43
C LEU A 100 -23.97 52.93 -46.09
N LYS A 101 -22.84 53.55 -46.41
CA LYS A 101 -21.50 52.98 -46.17
C LYS A 101 -21.27 52.58 -44.70
N GLY A 102 -21.79 53.35 -43.74
CA GLY A 102 -21.69 53.03 -42.31
C GLY A 102 -22.43 51.75 -41.93
N LEU A 103 -23.67 51.60 -42.42
CA LEU A 103 -24.48 50.40 -42.20
C LEU A 103 -23.84 49.16 -42.84
N ARG A 104 -23.23 49.29 -44.03
CA ARG A 104 -22.50 48.18 -44.65
C ARG A 104 -21.31 47.73 -43.81
N HIS A 105 -20.54 48.67 -43.24
CA HIS A 105 -19.42 48.34 -42.37
C HIS A 105 -19.90 47.61 -41.11
N GLU A 106 -20.95 48.10 -40.47
CA GLU A 106 -21.55 47.47 -39.29
C GLU A 106 -22.07 46.06 -39.59
N ILE A 107 -22.77 45.86 -40.72
CA ILE A 107 -23.23 44.53 -41.16
C ILE A 107 -22.06 43.58 -41.38
N LEU A 108 -20.97 44.05 -41.99
CA LEU A 108 -19.78 43.23 -42.22
C LEU A 108 -19.08 42.88 -40.90
N GLU A 109 -18.99 43.81 -39.97
CA GLU A 109 -18.45 43.56 -38.63
C GLU A 109 -19.31 42.57 -37.85
N GLN A 110 -20.62 42.75 -37.82
CA GLN A 110 -21.53 41.80 -37.19
C GLN A 110 -21.43 40.42 -37.84
N LYS A 111 -21.29 40.35 -39.17
CA LYS A 111 -21.09 39.09 -39.88
C LYS A 111 -19.81 38.37 -39.45
N THR A 112 -18.69 39.08 -39.28
CA THR A 112 -17.44 38.46 -38.80
C THR A 112 -17.56 38.01 -37.35
N GLN A 113 -18.24 38.80 -36.50
CA GLN A 113 -18.51 38.40 -35.12
C GLN A 113 -19.36 37.13 -35.04
N VAL A 114 -20.45 37.05 -35.80
CA VAL A 114 -21.30 35.86 -35.88
C VAL A 114 -20.51 34.66 -36.38
N PHE A 115 -19.65 34.83 -37.39
CA PHE A 115 -18.79 33.76 -37.88
C PHE A 115 -17.86 33.22 -36.79
N ASN A 116 -17.17 34.11 -36.05
CA ASN A 116 -16.29 33.72 -34.96
C ASN A 116 -17.05 32.99 -33.83
N LEU A 117 -18.27 33.44 -33.51
CA LEU A 117 -19.13 32.77 -32.53
C LEU A 117 -19.55 31.38 -33.02
N GLN A 118 -19.85 31.22 -34.30
CA GLN A 118 -20.16 29.91 -34.89
C GLN A 118 -18.96 28.95 -34.82
N GLU A 119 -17.74 29.43 -35.07
CA GLU A 119 -16.54 28.60 -34.92
C GLU A 119 -16.31 28.18 -33.47
N LYS A 120 -16.44 29.11 -32.52
CA LYS A 120 -16.36 28.79 -31.08
C LYS A 120 -17.41 27.76 -30.66
N LEU A 121 -18.65 27.90 -31.14
CA LEU A 121 -19.72 26.94 -30.86
C LEU A 121 -19.35 25.55 -31.42
N LYS A 122 -18.82 25.46 -32.63
CA LYS A 122 -18.34 24.19 -33.20
C LYS A 122 -17.25 23.56 -32.35
N ALA A 123 -16.27 24.34 -31.90
CA ALA A 123 -15.19 23.86 -31.03
C ALA A 123 -15.73 23.33 -29.69
N LEU A 124 -16.61 24.09 -29.03
CA LEU A 124 -17.25 23.66 -27.78
C LEU A 124 -18.10 22.40 -27.98
N LYS A 125 -18.77 22.26 -29.13
CA LYS A 125 -19.55 21.06 -29.45
C LYS A 125 -18.66 19.84 -29.66
N THR A 126 -17.50 20.01 -30.29
CA THR A 126 -16.53 18.91 -30.42
C THR A 126 -15.97 18.49 -29.07
N GLU A 127 -15.70 19.46 -28.19
CA GLU A 127 -15.24 19.21 -26.83
C GLU A 127 -16.32 18.49 -26.02
N GLN A 128 -17.57 18.96 -26.06
CA GLN A 128 -18.70 18.29 -25.42
C GLN A 128 -18.81 16.82 -25.85
N ASN A 129 -18.58 16.52 -27.13
CA ASN A 129 -18.60 15.16 -27.64
C ASN A 129 -17.44 14.31 -27.11
N SER A 130 -16.24 14.87 -26.93
CA SER A 130 -15.12 14.14 -26.31
C SER A 130 -15.40 13.85 -24.83
N TRP A 131 -15.91 14.83 -24.08
CA TRP A 131 -16.33 14.64 -22.68
C TRP A 131 -17.43 13.57 -22.55
N ASN A 132 -18.41 13.57 -23.44
CA ASN A 132 -19.45 12.54 -23.47
C ASN A 132 -18.89 11.13 -23.77
N PHE A 133 -17.88 11.04 -24.64
CA PHE A 133 -17.20 9.76 -24.91
C PHE A 133 -16.43 9.26 -23.70
N GLU A 134 -15.70 10.15 -23.01
CA GLU A 134 -14.99 9.83 -21.77
C GLU A 134 -15.94 9.37 -20.67
N LEU A 135 -17.07 10.06 -20.49
CA LEU A 135 -18.12 9.64 -19.55
C LEU A 135 -18.63 8.24 -19.86
N LYS A 136 -18.95 7.98 -21.14
CA LYS A 136 -19.41 6.65 -21.58
C LYS A 136 -18.36 5.55 -21.35
N LEU A 137 -17.07 5.88 -21.37
CA LEU A 137 -15.99 4.94 -21.05
C LEU A 137 -15.82 4.73 -19.54
N LEU A 138 -16.12 5.75 -18.72
CA LEU A 138 -15.99 5.71 -17.26
C LEU A 138 -17.16 4.98 -16.59
N GLU A 139 -18.38 5.13 -17.10
CA GLU A 139 -19.58 4.45 -16.61
C GLU A 139 -19.39 2.93 -16.37
N PRO A 140 -18.91 2.12 -17.34
CA PRO A 140 -18.72 0.69 -17.12
C PRO A 140 -17.60 0.39 -16.11
N LYS A 141 -16.58 1.26 -16.00
CA LYS A 141 -15.52 1.10 -14.99
C LYS A 141 -16.08 1.33 -13.59
N LEU A 142 -16.93 2.33 -13.42
CA LEU A 142 -17.61 2.62 -12.17
C LEU A 142 -18.50 1.46 -11.76
N LYS A 143 -19.34 0.96 -12.68
CA LYS A 143 -20.20 -0.21 -12.42
C LYS A 143 -19.40 -1.44 -11.97
N ARG A 144 -18.27 -1.73 -12.65
CA ARG A 144 -17.37 -2.84 -12.26
C ARG A 144 -16.78 -2.66 -10.86
N LEU A 145 -16.49 -1.43 -10.44
CA LEU A 145 -15.98 -1.15 -9.09
C LEU A 145 -17.07 -1.33 -8.03
N GLU A 146 -18.30 -0.94 -8.33
CA GLU A 146 -19.46 -1.19 -7.46
C GLU A 146 -19.71 -2.69 -7.29
N ASP A 147 -19.75 -3.44 -8.39
CA ASP A 147 -19.88 -4.90 -8.37
C ASP A 147 -18.76 -5.55 -7.54
N LYS A 148 -17.51 -5.11 -7.75
CA LYS A 148 -16.36 -5.58 -6.96
C LYS A 148 -16.53 -5.28 -5.48
N ARG A 149 -17.08 -4.12 -5.11
CA ARG A 149 -17.31 -3.75 -3.70
C ARG A 149 -18.35 -4.67 -3.06
N ILE A 150 -19.41 -4.99 -3.77
CA ILE A 150 -20.46 -5.93 -3.31
C ILE A 150 -19.83 -7.32 -3.11
N LEU A 151 -19.13 -7.84 -4.12
CA LEU A 151 -18.46 -9.14 -4.04
C LEU A 151 -17.45 -9.24 -2.89
N LEU A 152 -16.73 -8.15 -2.59
CA LEU A 152 -15.82 -8.12 -1.44
C LEU A 152 -16.55 -8.18 -0.10
N LYS A 153 -17.72 -7.53 0.00
CA LYS A 153 -18.56 -7.60 1.19
C LYS A 153 -19.10 -9.02 1.40
N ASP A 154 -19.61 -9.63 0.34
CA ASP A 154 -20.14 -11.00 0.36
C ASP A 154 -19.05 -12.03 0.66
N LYS A 155 -17.85 -11.85 0.08
CA LYS A 155 -16.68 -12.67 0.42
C LYS A 155 -16.37 -12.58 1.90
N LYS A 156 -16.44 -11.38 2.50
CA LYS A 156 -16.16 -11.20 3.92
C LYS A 156 -17.21 -11.93 4.77
N SER A 157 -18.50 -11.76 4.48
CA SER A 157 -19.55 -12.45 5.23
C SER A 157 -19.44 -13.98 5.11
N LEU A 158 -19.13 -14.52 3.93
CA LEU A 158 -18.93 -15.96 3.74
C LEU A 158 -17.71 -16.49 4.51
N ILE A 159 -16.63 -15.71 4.61
CA ILE A 159 -15.47 -16.07 5.44
C ILE A 159 -15.87 -16.10 6.92
N ASP A 160 -16.60 -15.08 7.37
CA ASP A 160 -17.06 -15.00 8.76
C ASP A 160 -18.00 -16.18 9.10
N GLU A 161 -18.92 -16.55 8.20
CA GLU A 161 -19.78 -17.73 8.32
C GLU A 161 -18.99 -19.04 8.35
N LEU A 162 -17.98 -19.20 7.49
CA LEU A 162 -17.11 -20.38 7.47
C LEU A 162 -16.31 -20.50 8.77
N LEU A 163 -15.77 -19.38 9.28
CA LEU A 163 -15.07 -19.36 10.56
C LEU A 163 -16.01 -19.74 11.70
N TRP A 164 -17.25 -19.25 11.67
CA TRP A 164 -18.26 -19.58 12.68
C TRP A 164 -18.67 -21.05 12.64
N ALA A 165 -18.86 -21.63 11.46
CA ALA A 165 -19.14 -23.06 11.31
C ALA A 165 -17.97 -23.94 11.79
N ASN A 166 -16.73 -23.54 11.48
CA ASN A 166 -15.55 -24.28 11.93
C ASN A 166 -15.31 -24.15 13.44
N ARG A 167 -15.76 -23.05 14.06
CA ARG A 167 -15.61 -22.83 15.50
C ARG A 167 -16.24 -23.96 16.32
N GLU A 168 -17.47 -24.37 16.00
CA GLU A 168 -18.14 -25.45 16.74
C GLU A 168 -17.38 -26.77 16.63
N LYS A 169 -16.82 -27.08 15.45
CA LYS A 169 -16.00 -28.27 15.24
C LYS A 169 -14.73 -28.22 16.10
N ILE A 170 -14.02 -27.10 16.09
CA ILE A 170 -12.80 -26.91 16.88
C ILE A 170 -13.12 -26.95 18.38
N GLU A 171 -14.23 -26.35 18.84
CA GLU A 171 -14.67 -26.41 20.23
C GLU A 171 -14.94 -27.86 20.68
N LYS A 172 -15.58 -28.68 19.83
CA LYS A 172 -15.78 -30.11 20.11
C LYS A 172 -14.45 -30.87 20.16
N GLU A 173 -13.52 -30.60 19.25
CA GLU A 173 -12.20 -31.22 19.24
C GLU A 173 -11.40 -30.85 20.50
N ILE A 174 -11.43 -29.59 20.92
CA ILE A 174 -10.82 -29.11 22.17
C ILE A 174 -11.43 -29.85 23.36
N TYR A 175 -12.75 -29.94 23.45
CA TYR A 175 -13.42 -30.65 24.55
C TYR A 175 -12.99 -32.13 24.64
N ILE A 176 -12.93 -32.83 23.51
CA ILE A 176 -12.48 -34.24 23.45
C ILE A 176 -11.02 -34.35 23.90
N LEU A 177 -10.15 -33.45 23.45
CA LEU A 177 -8.75 -33.43 23.84
C LEU A 177 -8.57 -33.15 25.33
N GLU A 178 -9.33 -32.21 25.90
CA GLU A 178 -9.34 -31.92 27.34
C GLU A 178 -9.78 -33.15 28.16
N GLU A 179 -10.81 -33.86 27.71
CA GLU A 179 -11.27 -35.08 28.37
C GLU A 179 -10.20 -36.18 28.33
N ASN A 180 -9.52 -36.33 27.19
CA ASN A 180 -8.43 -37.29 27.04
C ASN A 180 -7.23 -36.93 27.93
N ILE A 181 -6.88 -35.65 28.04
CA ILE A 181 -5.83 -35.18 28.95
C ILE A 181 -6.18 -35.53 30.40
N LYS A 182 -7.43 -35.32 30.82
CA LYS A 182 -7.89 -35.69 32.17
C LYS A 182 -7.79 -37.19 32.41
N LYS A 183 -8.20 -38.03 31.45
CA LYS A 183 -8.08 -39.49 31.54
C LYS A 183 -6.63 -39.94 31.67
N ILE A 184 -5.74 -39.39 30.83
CA ILE A 184 -4.31 -39.70 30.89
C ILE A 184 -3.70 -39.25 32.22
N ALA A 185 -4.08 -38.08 32.74
CA ALA A 185 -3.61 -37.61 34.04
C ALA A 185 -3.99 -38.56 35.19
N ILE A 186 -5.20 -39.12 35.17
CA ILE A 186 -5.63 -40.14 36.14
C ILE A 186 -4.77 -41.39 36.02
N ILE A 187 -4.54 -41.89 34.80
CA ILE A 187 -3.71 -43.07 34.55
C ILE A 187 -2.27 -42.85 35.04
N ILE A 188 -1.69 -41.67 34.78
CA ILE A 188 -0.34 -41.32 35.25
C ILE A 188 -0.28 -41.36 36.78
N ASN A 189 -1.27 -40.79 37.46
CA ASN A 189 -1.31 -40.78 38.93
C ASN A 189 -1.44 -42.20 39.51
N ASP A 190 -2.24 -43.06 38.88
CA ASP A 190 -2.36 -44.46 39.30
C ASP A 190 -1.06 -45.23 39.06
N LEU A 191 -0.40 -45.02 37.93
CA LEU A 191 0.92 -45.62 37.65
C LEU A 191 1.99 -45.13 38.63
N GLN A 192 1.95 -43.85 39.03
CA GLN A 192 2.85 -43.30 40.05
C GLN A 192 2.66 -44.00 41.39
N LYS A 193 1.41 -44.21 41.84
CA LYS A 193 1.12 -44.96 43.07
C LYS A 193 1.60 -46.40 42.99
N GLN A 194 1.37 -47.08 41.86
CA GLN A 194 1.88 -48.44 41.66
C GLN A 194 3.41 -48.49 41.71
N LEU A 195 4.09 -47.47 41.16
CA LEU A 195 5.53 -47.38 41.20
C LEU A 195 6.05 -47.16 42.63
N GLU A 196 5.38 -46.33 43.43
CA GLU A 196 5.68 -46.18 44.86
C GLU A 196 5.50 -47.50 45.62
N ASP A 197 4.39 -48.22 45.39
CA ASP A 197 4.14 -49.53 45.99
C ASP A 197 5.18 -50.58 45.60
N PHE A 198 5.61 -50.62 44.34
CA PHE A 198 6.70 -51.51 43.94
C PHE A 198 8.04 -51.11 44.54
N THR A 199 8.29 -49.80 44.70
CA THR A 199 9.52 -49.30 45.34
C THR A 199 9.58 -49.71 46.81
N THR A 200 8.45 -49.64 47.54
CA THR A 200 8.39 -50.09 48.93
C THR A 200 8.59 -51.61 49.03
N GLN A 201 7.94 -52.40 48.17
CA GLN A 201 8.14 -53.86 48.12
C GLN A 201 9.59 -54.24 47.81
N ILE A 202 10.24 -53.55 46.87
CA ILE A 202 11.66 -53.76 46.57
C ILE A 202 12.51 -53.47 47.80
N ASN A 203 12.29 -52.37 48.50
CA ASN A 203 13.04 -52.05 49.72
C ASN A 203 12.87 -53.13 50.80
N GLU A 204 11.65 -53.61 51.04
CA GLU A 204 11.40 -54.71 51.99
C GLU A 204 12.12 -56.00 51.61
N ILE A 205 12.12 -56.35 50.32
CA ILE A 205 12.83 -57.54 49.82
C ILE A 205 14.34 -57.35 49.99
N THR A 206 14.87 -56.17 49.69
CA THR A 206 16.28 -55.83 49.87
C THR A 206 16.70 -56.01 51.32
N GLU A 207 15.91 -55.50 52.28
CA GLU A 207 16.17 -55.70 53.72
C GLU A 207 16.12 -57.18 54.13
N LYS A 208 15.20 -57.97 53.58
CA LYS A 208 15.11 -59.42 53.83
C LYS A 208 16.35 -60.13 53.29
N ILE A 209 16.82 -59.76 52.10
CA ILE A 209 18.05 -60.30 51.51
C ILE A 209 19.25 -59.98 52.42
N GLU A 210 19.42 -58.74 52.86
CA GLU A 210 20.51 -58.36 53.76
C GLU A 210 20.49 -59.16 55.08
N LYS A 211 19.30 -59.42 55.65
CA LYS A 211 19.16 -60.26 56.86
C LYS A 211 19.56 -61.70 56.58
N ILE A 212 19.19 -62.26 55.43
CA ILE A 212 19.56 -63.61 55.01
C ILE A 212 21.07 -63.71 54.77
N GLU A 213 21.67 -62.72 54.10
CA GLU A 213 23.12 -62.65 53.87
C GLU A 213 23.89 -62.64 55.19
N LYS A 214 23.54 -61.78 56.14
CA LYS A 214 24.14 -61.76 57.49
C LYS A 214 24.01 -63.10 58.23
N ASN A 215 22.89 -63.79 58.07
CA ASN A 215 22.69 -65.11 58.67
C ASN A 215 23.54 -66.18 57.96
N SER A 216 23.66 -66.10 56.64
CA SER A 216 24.52 -66.98 55.84
C SER A 216 25.99 -66.82 56.23
N GLU A 217 26.47 -65.59 56.42
CA GLU A 217 27.82 -65.29 56.91
C GLU A 217 28.08 -65.91 58.28
N LYS A 218 27.17 -65.74 59.25
CA LYS A 218 27.26 -66.36 60.58
C LYS A 218 27.31 -67.89 60.50
N LEU A 219 26.49 -68.50 59.64
CA LEU A 219 26.49 -69.94 59.43
C LEU A 219 27.81 -70.40 58.80
N SER A 220 28.34 -69.66 57.83
CA SER A 220 29.64 -69.91 57.20
C SER A 220 30.78 -69.86 58.21
N GLU A 221 30.80 -68.85 59.09
CA GLU A 221 31.77 -68.78 60.20
C GLU A 221 31.68 -69.98 61.14
N ASN A 222 30.46 -70.37 61.52
CA ASN A 222 30.23 -71.53 62.38
C ASN A 222 30.71 -72.83 61.73
N ILE A 223 30.44 -73.02 60.43
CA ILE A 223 30.97 -74.13 59.65
C ILE A 223 32.50 -74.10 59.65
N GLY A 224 33.12 -72.93 59.47
CA GLY A 224 34.57 -72.75 59.57
C GLY A 224 35.13 -73.19 60.91
N LYS A 225 34.52 -72.78 62.03
CA LYS A 225 34.90 -73.18 63.39
C LYS A 225 34.75 -74.70 63.61
N ILE A 226 33.66 -75.30 63.14
CA ILE A 226 33.43 -76.74 63.23
C ILE A 226 34.47 -77.50 62.42
N LYS A 227 34.76 -77.06 61.18
CA LYS A 227 35.79 -77.65 60.33
C LYS A 227 37.18 -77.57 60.97
N GLY A 228 37.50 -76.45 61.62
CA GLY A 228 38.72 -76.30 62.43
C GLY A 228 38.80 -77.33 63.55
N ARG A 229 37.73 -77.47 64.35
CA ARG A 229 37.63 -78.49 65.42
C ARG A 229 37.75 -79.92 64.90
N ILE A 230 37.13 -80.24 63.76
CA ILE A 230 37.26 -81.55 63.11
C ILE A 230 38.73 -81.82 62.79
N SER A 231 39.44 -80.86 62.19
CA SER A 231 40.86 -81.02 61.87
C SER A 231 41.74 -81.21 63.11
N GLU A 232 41.43 -80.53 64.22
CA GLU A 232 42.11 -80.74 65.50
C GLU A 232 41.86 -82.14 66.05
N LEU A 233 40.60 -82.60 66.04
CA LEU A 233 40.23 -83.95 66.47
C LEU A 233 40.87 -85.03 65.59
N GLU A 234 40.94 -84.81 64.27
CA GLU A 234 41.65 -85.70 63.34
C GLU A 234 43.13 -85.82 63.69
N LYS A 235 43.80 -84.70 63.99
CA LYS A 235 45.20 -84.70 64.45
C LYS A 235 45.37 -85.46 65.75
N ILE A 236 44.46 -85.26 66.71
CA ILE A 236 44.46 -86.00 67.98
C ILE A 236 44.29 -87.50 67.71
N ILE A 237 43.28 -87.91 66.94
CA ILE A 237 43.07 -89.32 66.57
C ILE A 237 44.33 -89.92 65.93
N LEU A 238 45.00 -89.18 65.06
CA LEU A 238 46.22 -89.62 64.40
C LEU A 238 47.38 -89.80 65.40
N GLN A 239 47.54 -88.87 66.35
CA GLN A 239 48.49 -89.04 67.47
C GLN A 239 48.16 -90.24 68.35
N TRP A 240 46.88 -90.47 68.65
CA TRP A 240 46.42 -91.62 69.41
C TRP A 240 46.69 -92.94 68.68
N LYS A 241 46.48 -93.00 67.36
CA LYS A 241 46.84 -94.16 66.52
C LYS A 241 48.34 -94.45 66.57
N ILE A 242 49.19 -93.41 66.49
CA ILE A 242 50.65 -93.57 66.62
C ILE A 242 51.01 -94.10 68.01
N LYS A 243 50.42 -93.56 69.08
CA LYS A 243 50.63 -94.06 70.45
C LYS A 243 50.20 -95.52 70.59
N GLN A 244 49.04 -95.88 70.05
CA GLN A 244 48.53 -97.25 70.06
C GLN A 244 49.48 -98.21 69.33
N GLN A 245 50.00 -97.83 68.16
CA GLN A 245 51.03 -98.59 67.45
C GLN A 245 52.31 -98.75 68.28
N ARG A 246 52.81 -97.68 68.92
CA ARG A 246 53.98 -97.78 69.81
C ARG A 246 53.74 -98.72 70.98
N ILE A 247 52.58 -98.66 71.61
CA ILE A 247 52.20 -99.58 72.70
C ILE A 247 52.14 -101.01 72.17
N LYS A 248 51.59 -101.23 70.98
CA LYS A 248 51.53 -102.55 70.34
C LYS A 248 52.93 -103.11 70.08
N VAL A 249 53.83 -102.33 69.49
CA VAL A 249 55.23 -102.72 69.27
C VAL A 249 55.91 -103.02 70.62
N ARG A 250 55.69 -102.19 71.64
CA ARG A 250 56.26 -102.42 72.97
C ARG A 250 55.69 -103.67 73.65
N LEU A 251 54.42 -103.99 73.42
CA LEU A 251 53.81 -105.25 73.87
C LEU A 251 54.45 -106.44 73.16
N GLU A 252 54.65 -106.37 71.85
CA GLU A 252 55.35 -107.39 71.06
C GLU A 252 56.80 -107.59 71.56
N GLU A 253 57.53 -106.51 71.86
CA GLU A 253 58.87 -106.56 72.46
C GLU A 253 58.85 -107.20 73.86
N LEU A 254 57.89 -106.84 74.72
CA LEU A 254 57.71 -107.44 76.04
C LEU A 254 57.32 -108.92 75.94
N GLU A 255 56.52 -109.29 74.95
CA GLU A 255 56.12 -110.68 74.69
C GLU A 255 57.30 -111.50 74.17
N GLN A 256 58.14 -110.94 73.30
CA GLN A 256 59.41 -111.55 72.91
C GLN A 256 60.37 -111.68 74.10
N ASN A 257 60.47 -110.67 74.96
CA ASN A 257 61.29 -110.74 76.18
C ASN A 257 60.74 -111.78 77.17
N LYS A 258 59.42 -111.87 77.33
CA LYS A 258 58.75 -112.91 78.12
C LYS A 258 59.05 -114.29 77.56
N ASN A 259 58.98 -114.48 76.24
CA ASN A 259 59.31 -115.74 75.58
C ASN A 259 60.80 -116.09 75.72
N LYS A 260 61.71 -115.12 75.61
CA LYS A 260 63.15 -115.30 75.90
C LYS A 260 63.39 -115.69 77.36
N LEU A 261 62.69 -115.06 78.31
CA LEU A 261 62.76 -115.40 79.74
C LEU A 261 62.17 -116.78 80.02
N LYS A 262 61.08 -117.16 79.35
CA LYS A 262 60.46 -118.49 79.44
C LYS A 262 61.41 -119.56 78.87
N GLY A 263 62.07 -119.30 77.73
CA GLY A 263 63.12 -120.16 77.20
C GLY A 263 64.36 -120.27 78.11
N LYS A 264 64.74 -119.19 78.80
CA LYS A 264 65.77 -119.25 79.85
C LYS A 264 65.32 -120.03 81.09
N LEU A 265 64.04 -119.94 81.46
CA LEU A 265 63.45 -120.67 82.58
C LEU A 265 63.37 -122.17 82.28
N ASP A 266 63.01 -122.54 81.05
CA ASP A 266 62.94 -123.94 80.60
C ASP A 266 64.34 -124.55 80.46
N ASN A 267 65.34 -123.76 80.01
CA ASN A 267 66.76 -124.17 80.05
C ASN A 267 67.32 -124.34 81.48
N ASN A 268 66.87 -123.54 82.46
CA ASN A 268 67.26 -123.71 83.86
C ASN A 268 66.53 -124.88 84.55
N LYS A 269 65.29 -125.19 84.15
CA LYS A 269 64.57 -126.40 84.62
C LYS A 269 65.16 -127.69 84.06
N ALA A 270 65.76 -127.67 82.87
CA ALA A 270 66.42 -128.83 82.26
C ALA A 270 67.78 -129.20 82.88
N LYS A 271 68.44 -128.30 83.63
CA LYS A 271 69.73 -128.58 84.31
C LYS A 271 69.63 -128.79 85.83
N GLY A 272 68.41 -128.76 86.39
CA GLY A 272 68.15 -128.80 87.83
C GLY A 272 67.61 -130.12 88.40
N ASN A 273 67.54 -131.21 87.63
CA ASN A 273 67.21 -132.54 88.15
C ASN A 273 68.32 -133.52 87.76
N LYS A 274 69.27 -133.75 88.68
CA LYS A 274 69.36 -134.91 89.60
C LYS A 274 70.06 -136.10 88.93
N ILE A 275 71.24 -136.59 89.34
CA ILE A 275 71.72 -136.87 90.72
C ILE A 275 70.61 -137.49 91.55
N SER A 276 70.38 -138.78 91.30
CA SER A 276 69.93 -139.83 92.21
C SER A 276 70.11 -141.16 91.47
#